data_AF-A0A7X4A7U5-F1
#
_entry.id   AF-A0A7X4A7U5-F1
#
_cell.length_a   1.000
_cell.length_b   1.000
_cell.length_c   1.000
_cell.angle_alpha   90.00
_cell.angle_beta   90.00
_cell.angle_gamma   90.00
#
_symmetry.space_group_name_H-M   'P 1'
#
loop_
_entity.id
_entity.type
_entity.pdbx_description
1 polymer ?
#
loop_
_entity_poly.entity_id
_entity_poly.type
_entity_poly.pdbx_seq_one_letter_code
_entity_poly.pdbx_strand_id
1 'polypeptide(L)'
;MRAYSGSGAWYRHETVKHSVGKYVRGMTSTNGLEFFRALLKRACHGTFHRLSEKHLDRCVREFAGRHNIRNPDTVDQMAMLARGMVGKRRRYKDLGAA
;
A
#
# COMPACT_ATOMS: atom_id res chain seq x y z
N MET A 1 -18.64 -1.18 -9.95
CA MET A 1 -17.83 -1.57 -8.77
C MET A 1 -18.65 -2.58 -7.96
N ARG A 2 -18.49 -3.88 -8.22
CA ARG A 2 -19.46 -4.94 -7.86
C ARG A 2 -18.80 -6.08 -7.03
N ALA A 3 -17.77 -5.74 -6.27
CA ALA A 3 -16.86 -6.70 -5.61
C ALA A 3 -17.12 -6.88 -4.09
N TYR A 4 -18.12 -6.20 -3.53
CA TYR A 4 -18.40 -6.23 -2.08
C TYR A 4 -19.77 -6.81 -1.72
N SER A 5 -20.43 -7.50 -2.66
CA SER A 5 -21.74 -8.13 -2.43
C SER A 5 -21.57 -9.65 -2.42
N GLY A 6 -21.20 -10.20 -1.26
CA GLY A 6 -21.23 -11.65 -1.02
C GLY A 6 -19.92 -12.21 -0.51
N SER A 7 -19.70 -12.14 0.79
CA SER A 7 -18.76 -13.02 1.48
C SER A 7 -19.55 -13.71 2.58
N GLY A 8 -19.94 -14.96 2.32
CA GLY A 8 -20.82 -15.75 3.17
C GLY A 8 -20.19 -16.07 4.53
N ALA A 9 -21.05 -16.06 5.55
CA ALA A 9 -21.03 -16.78 6.82
C ALA A 9 -19.80 -16.74 7.76
N TRP A 10 -18.59 -16.40 7.31
CA TRP A 10 -17.36 -16.62 8.07
C TRP A 10 -16.54 -15.35 8.36
N TYR A 11 -16.96 -14.21 7.85
CA TYR A 11 -16.27 -12.94 8.04
C TYR A 11 -17.26 -11.82 8.38
N ARG A 12 -17.05 -11.13 9.51
CA ARG A 12 -17.88 -9.99 9.91
C ARG A 12 -17.52 -8.78 9.04
N HIS A 13 -18.14 -8.70 7.87
CA HIS A 13 -17.99 -7.55 6.97
C HIS A 13 -18.92 -6.42 7.41
N GLU A 14 -18.35 -5.35 7.94
CA GLU A 14 -19.09 -4.13 8.26
C GLU A 14 -18.96 -3.12 7.11
N THR A 15 -20.09 -2.60 6.64
CA THR A 15 -20.13 -1.61 5.55
C THR A 15 -20.61 -0.26 6.07
N VAL A 16 -19.96 0.81 5.63
CA VAL A 16 -20.37 2.19 5.91
C VAL A 16 -21.08 2.77 4.68
N LYS A 17 -22.34 3.18 4.85
CA LYS A 17 -23.14 3.80 3.78
C LYS A 17 -22.86 5.31 3.72
N HIS A 18 -22.01 5.71 2.80
CA HIS A 18 -21.67 7.11 2.55
C HIS A 18 -22.84 7.92 1.97
N SER A 19 -23.77 7.26 1.27
CA SER A 19 -24.94 7.90 0.65
C SER A 19 -25.93 8.53 1.64
N VAL A 20 -25.86 8.15 2.92
CA VAL A 20 -26.73 8.68 3.98
C VAL A 20 -25.97 9.58 4.95
N GLY A 21 -24.81 10.11 4.54
CA GLY A 21 -23.99 11.01 5.36
C GLY A 21 -23.29 10.34 6.55
N LYS A 22 -23.25 9.00 6.59
CA LYS A 22 -22.49 8.25 7.61
C LYS A 22 -21.11 7.94 7.06
N TYR A 23 -20.08 8.54 7.66
CA TYR A 23 -18.67 8.39 7.25
C TYR A 23 -17.85 7.54 8.25
N VAL A 24 -18.35 7.35 9.46
CA VAL A 24 -17.73 6.55 10.52
C VAL A 24 -18.78 5.70 11.21
N ARG A 25 -18.49 4.41 11.42
CA ARG A 25 -19.29 3.52 12.26
C ARG A 25 -18.38 2.81 13.26
N GLY A 26 -18.20 3.40 14.44
CA GLY A 26 -17.27 2.87 15.46
C GLY A 26 -15.81 2.89 14.95
N MET A 27 -15.11 1.76 15.04
CA MET A 27 -13.76 1.60 14.46
C MET A 27 -13.76 1.38 12.94
N THR A 28 -14.92 1.17 12.33
CA THR A 28 -15.06 0.86 10.90
C THR A 28 -15.19 2.16 10.11
N SER A 29 -14.13 2.53 9.39
CA SER A 29 -14.10 3.66 8.45
C SER A 29 -13.36 3.29 7.17
N THR A 30 -13.77 3.83 6.03
CA THR A 30 -13.08 3.66 4.74
C THR A 30 -11.99 4.71 4.52
N ASN A 31 -11.96 5.76 5.34
CA ASN A 31 -11.05 6.91 5.22
C ASN A 31 -9.58 6.51 5.07
N GLY A 32 -9.10 5.53 5.84
CA GLY A 32 -7.71 5.05 5.75
C GLY A 32 -7.39 4.38 4.40
N LEU A 33 -8.30 3.55 3.91
CA LEU A 33 -8.15 2.87 2.62
C LEU A 33 -8.30 3.85 1.45
N GLU A 34 -9.23 4.79 1.54
CA GLU A 34 -9.44 5.83 0.53
C GLU A 34 -8.23 6.76 0.43
N PHE A 35 -7.67 7.16 1.58
CA PHE A 35 -6.44 7.92 1.64
C PHE A 35 -5.28 7.18 0.97
N PHE A 36 -5.07 5.90 1.31
CA PHE A 36 -4.04 5.08 0.68
C PHE A 36 -4.24 4.98 -0.84
N ARG A 37 -5.48 4.76 -1.29
CA ARG A 37 -5.83 4.66 -2.72
C ARG A 37 -5.64 5.99 -3.46
N ALA A 38 -5.89 7.12 -2.82
CA ALA A 38 -5.65 8.44 -3.39
C ALA A 38 -4.14 8.70 -3.57
N LEU A 39 -3.33 8.39 -2.55
CA LEU A 39 -1.89 8.56 -2.66
C LEU A 39 -1.26 7.62 -3.69
N LEU A 40 -1.70 6.36 -3.78
CA LEU A 40 -1.19 5.41 -4.77
C LEU A 40 -1.44 5.91 -6.20
N LYS A 41 -2.63 6.44 -6.49
CA LYS A 41 -2.94 7.06 -7.79
C LYS A 41 -2.04 8.25 -8.07
N ARG A 42 -1.82 9.13 -7.08
CA ARG A 42 -0.91 10.27 -7.23
C ARG A 42 0.53 9.82 -7.51
N ALA A 43 1.00 8.78 -6.82
CA ALA A 43 2.32 8.20 -7.05
C ALA A 43 2.46 7.61 -8.46
N CYS A 44 1.41 6.94 -8.96
CA CYS A 44 1.36 6.44 -10.34
C CYS A 44 1.41 7.58 -11.37
N HIS A 45 0.76 8.72 -11.13
CA HIS A 45 0.80 9.84 -12.06
C HIS A 45 2.10 10.66 -11.98
N GLY A 46 2.67 10.82 -10.77
CA GLY A 46 3.83 11.68 -10.55
C GLY A 46 5.17 10.95 -10.56
N THR A 47 5.33 9.93 -9.72
CA THR A 47 6.62 9.26 -9.47
C THR A 47 6.91 8.15 -10.46
N PHE A 48 5.87 7.41 -10.87
CA PHE A 48 6.00 6.27 -11.78
C PHE A 48 5.34 6.59 -13.12
N HIS A 49 5.97 7.45 -13.94
CA HIS A 49 5.42 7.88 -15.24
C HIS A 49 4.92 6.73 -16.14
N ARG A 50 5.44 5.49 -15.98
CA ARG A 50 4.90 4.29 -16.62
C ARG A 50 5.09 3.04 -15.74
N LEU A 51 4.02 2.57 -15.10
CA LEU A 51 4.00 1.27 -14.42
C LEU A 51 3.74 0.16 -15.44
N SER A 52 4.77 -0.60 -15.78
CA SER A 52 4.61 -1.88 -16.48
C SER A 52 4.11 -2.93 -15.49
N GLU A 53 3.22 -3.85 -15.92
CA GLU A 53 2.74 -4.97 -15.10
C GLU A 53 3.88 -5.74 -14.42
N LYS A 54 5.03 -5.88 -15.09
CA LYS A 54 6.25 -6.55 -14.58
C LYS A 54 6.89 -5.87 -13.36
N HIS A 55 6.52 -4.63 -13.06
CA HIS A 55 7.07 -3.82 -11.97
C HIS A 55 5.99 -3.31 -11.00
N LEU A 56 4.73 -3.68 -11.24
CA LEU A 56 3.61 -3.23 -10.43
C LEU A 56 3.76 -3.73 -8.99
N ASP A 57 4.18 -4.98 -8.79
CA ASP A 57 4.39 -5.58 -7.47
C ASP A 57 5.44 -4.80 -6.65
N ARG A 58 6.54 -4.40 -7.29
CA ARG A 58 7.63 -3.65 -6.66
C ARG A 58 7.17 -2.24 -6.29
N CYS A 59 6.45 -1.57 -7.17
CA CYS A 59 5.89 -0.25 -6.90
C CYS A 59 4.89 -0.27 -5.73
N VAL A 60 4.00 -1.27 -5.70
CA VAL A 60 3.01 -1.39 -4.62
C VAL A 60 3.70 -1.71 -3.29
N ARG A 61 4.67 -2.62 -3.29
CA ARG A 61 5.46 -2.96 -2.09
C ARG A 61 6.22 -1.77 -1.54
N GLU A 62 6.84 -0.98 -2.42
CA GLU A 62 7.54 0.23 -2.01
C GLU A 62 6.57 1.24 -1.39
N PHE A 63 5.45 1.47 -2.05
CA PHE A 63 4.44 2.43 -1.59
C PHE A 63 3.83 2.02 -0.23
N ALA A 64 3.54 0.72 -0.05
CA ALA A 64 3.12 0.15 1.22
C ALA A 64 4.19 0.29 2.30
N GLY A 65 5.46 0.05 1.97
CA GLY A 65 6.59 0.23 2.87
C GLY A 65 6.68 1.66 3.39
N ARG A 66 6.65 2.65 2.48
CA ARG A 66 6.66 4.09 2.83
C ARG A 66 5.48 4.47 3.72
N HIS A 67 4.28 3.98 3.40
CA HIS A 67 3.08 4.27 4.20
C HIS A 67 3.16 3.71 5.62
N ASN A 68 3.77 2.52 5.80
CA ASN A 68 3.87 1.85 7.10
C ASN A 68 4.94 2.46 8.01
N ILE A 69 6.02 3.01 7.45
CA ILE A 69 7.09 3.64 8.23
C ILE A 69 6.88 5.15 8.45
N ARG A 70 5.73 5.73 8.06
CA ARG A 70 5.54 7.19 8.04
C ARG A 70 5.53 7.88 9.41
N ASN A 71 5.24 7.13 10.47
CA ASN A 71 4.96 7.64 11.81
C ASN A 71 6.20 7.83 12.71
N PRO A 72 7.22 6.93 12.70
CA PRO A 72 8.44 7.15 13.47
C PRO A 72 9.28 8.33 12.96
N ASP A 73 10.20 8.80 13.81
CA ASP A 73 11.17 9.85 13.50
C ASP A 73 12.07 9.48 12.32
N THR A 74 12.64 10.49 11.66
CA THR A 74 13.46 10.33 10.45
C THR A 74 14.62 9.34 10.65
N VAL A 75 15.28 9.38 11.81
CA VAL A 75 16.39 8.46 12.12
C VAL A 75 15.89 7.01 12.20
N ASP A 76 14.74 6.79 12.81
CA ASP A 76 14.12 5.47 12.90
C ASP A 76 13.62 4.98 11.54
N GLN A 77 13.08 5.88 10.71
CA GLN A 77 12.72 5.57 9.32
C GLN A 77 13.95 5.10 8.53
N MET A 78 15.07 5.83 8.64
CA MET A 78 16.32 5.48 7.98
C MET A 78 16.85 4.13 8.48
N ALA A 79 16.78 3.88 9.79
CA ALA A 79 17.18 2.61 10.37
C ALA A 79 16.30 1.43 9.89
N MET A 80 14.98 1.62 9.82
CA MET A 80 14.04 0.63 9.29
C MET A 80 14.31 0.32 7.81
N LEU A 81 14.58 1.34 7.00
CA LEU A 81 14.95 1.19 5.60
C LEU A 81 16.27 0.42 5.46
N ALA A 82 17.30 0.79 6.22
CA ALA A 82 18.60 0.13 6.19
C ALA A 82 18.51 -1.36 6.57
N ARG A 83 17.73 -1.69 7.61
CA ARG A 83 17.44 -3.09 7.98
C ARG A 83 16.80 -3.87 6.83
N GLY A 84 15.88 -3.24 6.10
CA GLY A 84 15.20 -3.84 4.95
C GLY A 84 16.10 -4.15 3.74
N MET A 85 17.31 -3.58 3.69
CA MET A 85 18.30 -3.77 2.62
C MET A 85 19.29 -4.91 2.88
N VAL A 86 19.38 -5.40 4.13
CA VAL A 86 20.29 -6.50 4.51
C VAL A 86 19.98 -7.75 3.66
N GLY A 87 21.01 -8.33 3.05
CA GLY A 87 20.88 -9.53 2.21
C GLY A 87 20.25 -9.33 0.82
N LYS A 88 19.75 -8.13 0.51
CA LYS A 88 19.11 -7.83 -0.80
C LYS A 88 20.04 -7.16 -1.82
N ARG A 89 21.32 -7.00 -1.49
CA ARG A 89 22.32 -6.44 -2.39
C ARG A 89 22.56 -7.39 -3.56
N ARG A 90 22.20 -6.97 -4.77
CA ARG A 90 22.61 -7.63 -6.02
C ARG A 90 23.98 -7.11 -6.42
N ARG A 91 24.94 -8.00 -6.72
CA ARG A 91 26.20 -7.59 -7.36
C ARG A 91 26.06 -7.71 -8.87
N TYR A 92 26.86 -6.95 -9.60
CA TYR A 92 26.85 -6.93 -11.06
C TYR A 92 26.99 -8.33 -11.68
N LYS A 93 27.86 -9.16 -11.10
CA LYS A 93 28.06 -10.57 -11.49
C LYS A 93 26.84 -11.49 -11.31
N ASP A 94 25.85 -11.08 -10.52
CA ASP A 94 24.65 -11.86 -10.21
C ASP A 94 23.45 -11.48 -11.12
N LEU A 95 23.65 -10.62 -12.14
CA LEU A 95 22.58 -10.10 -13.01
C LEU A 95 22.19 -11.02 -14.19
N GLY A 96 22.91 -12.13 -14.42
CA GLY A 96 22.68 -13.04 -15.56
C GLY A 96 22.07 -14.41 -15.21
N ALA A 97 21.79 -14.69 -13.93
CA ALA A 97 21.39 -16.02 -13.46
C ALA A 97 19.92 -16.08 -12.96
N ALA A 98 19.02 -15.33 -13.63
CA ALA A 98 17.61 -15.23 -13.24
C ALA A 98 16.70 -16.03 -14.18
#